data_AF-A0A7S1ZWA6-F1
#
_entry.id   AF-A0A7S1ZWA6-F1
#
_cell.length_a   1.000
_cell.length_b   1.000
_cell.length_c   1.000
_cell.angle_alpha   90.00
_cell.angle_beta   90.00
_cell.angle_gamma   90.00
#
_symmetry.space_group_name_H-M   'P 1'
#
loop_
_entity.id
_entity.type
_entity.pdbx_description
1 polymer ?
#
loop_
_entity_poly.entity_id
_entity_poly.type
_entity_poly.pdbx_seq_one_letter_code
_entity_poly.pdbx_strand_id
1 'polypeptide(L)'
;ALSWRKVLYVEPWWPSSDVWHSRYDVGHKGELLRSEEECADMYNGGGSVSKQLWMEYSKDRPYVSSAGPEVEAATIIFHNRCNILPDLERWIKEEGYYGGSCSPSFKDLDSALRSIIHILLLLGDKDNDDDDFKWDIFSKLCNNQHVNIVTTYLDKRVCLPRDMGSPCAASIRTLA
;
A
#
# COMPACT_ATOMS: atom_id res chain seq x y z
N ALA A 1 3.45 16.18 16.12
CA ALA A 1 4.10 15.90 14.83
C ALA A 1 3.02 15.96 13.74
N LEU A 2 3.24 16.77 12.70
CA LEU A 2 2.29 16.95 11.61
C LEU A 2 2.18 15.63 10.81
N SER A 3 1.06 14.93 10.96
CA SER A 3 0.66 13.81 10.12
C SER A 3 0.70 14.23 8.65
N TRP A 4 1.26 13.40 7.78
CA TRP A 4 1.33 13.64 6.34
C TRP A 4 -0.05 13.74 5.67
N ARG A 5 -1.15 13.53 6.42
CA ARG A 5 -2.52 13.89 6.04
C ARG A 5 -2.70 15.35 5.59
N LYS A 6 -1.71 16.25 5.78
CA LYS A 6 -1.79 17.66 5.38
C LYS A 6 -0.83 18.14 4.29
N VAL A 7 0.02 17.28 3.70
CA VAL A 7 1.02 17.75 2.71
C VAL A 7 0.58 17.53 1.25
N LEU A 8 -0.54 16.83 1.02
CA LEU A 8 -1.17 16.72 -0.31
C LEU A 8 -2.53 17.44 -0.43
N TYR A 9 -3.02 18.08 0.64
CA TYR A 9 -4.25 18.88 0.60
C TYR A 9 -3.94 20.38 0.61
N VAL A 10 -3.62 20.90 -0.57
CA VAL A 10 -3.72 22.34 -0.84
C VAL A 10 -5.19 22.64 -1.08
N GLU A 11 -5.87 23.10 -0.03
CA GLU A 11 -7.21 23.73 0.08
C GLU A 11 -8.42 23.08 -0.63
N PRO A 12 -9.58 22.92 0.06
CA PRO A 12 -10.75 22.25 -0.49
C PRO A 12 -11.58 23.21 -1.35
N TRP A 13 -11.97 22.77 -2.56
CA TRP A 13 -13.14 23.31 -3.25
C TRP A 13 -14.02 22.15 -3.70
N TRP A 14 -15.30 22.21 -3.33
CA TRP A 14 -16.42 21.32 -3.69
C TRP A 14 -17.46 22.18 -4.48
N PRO A 15 -18.40 21.66 -5.33
CA PRO A 15 -19.28 20.56 -4.95
C PRO A 15 -19.86 19.56 -5.99
N SER A 16 -19.74 18.25 -5.69
CA SER A 16 -20.84 17.27 -5.81
C SER A 16 -20.57 16.06 -4.90
N SER A 17 -21.59 15.56 -4.21
CA SER A 17 -21.51 14.59 -3.09
C SER A 17 -20.80 13.28 -3.43
N ASP A 18 -19.83 12.92 -2.57
CA ASP A 18 -19.25 11.60 -2.32
C ASP A 18 -17.97 11.14 -3.07
N VAL A 19 -17.45 11.87 -4.07
CA VAL A 19 -16.21 11.46 -4.78
C VAL A 19 -15.22 12.62 -4.99
N TRP A 20 -13.97 12.43 -4.55
CA TRP A 20 -12.91 13.44 -4.67
C TRP A 20 -12.42 13.59 -6.11
N HIS A 21 -12.41 14.81 -6.64
CA HIS A 21 -11.86 15.15 -7.97
C HIS A 21 -10.75 16.21 -7.84
N SER A 22 -9.66 16.11 -8.60
CA SER A 22 -8.59 17.12 -8.51
C SER A 22 -8.90 18.39 -9.30
N ARG A 23 -8.26 19.50 -8.91
CA ARG A 23 -8.39 20.82 -9.55
C ARG A 23 -8.12 20.84 -11.06
N TYR A 24 -7.46 19.81 -11.60
CA TYR A 24 -7.18 19.70 -13.03
C TYR A 24 -8.35 19.09 -13.82
N ASP A 25 -9.31 18.48 -13.14
CA ASP A 25 -10.51 17.88 -13.74
C ASP A 25 -11.76 18.71 -13.50
N VAL A 26 -11.63 19.88 -12.88
CA VAL A 26 -12.75 20.76 -12.57
C VAL A 26 -12.56 22.09 -13.29
N GLY A 27 -13.53 22.46 -14.14
CA GLY A 27 -13.55 23.70 -14.91
C GLY A 27 -13.87 24.93 -14.07
N HIS A 28 -13.97 26.10 -14.73
CA HIS A 28 -14.13 27.44 -14.11
C HIS A 28 -15.42 27.61 -13.26
N LYS A 29 -16.23 26.58 -13.06
CA LYS A 29 -17.49 26.64 -12.28
C LYS A 29 -17.79 25.39 -11.45
N GLY A 30 -16.82 24.51 -11.23
CA GLY A 30 -17.08 23.27 -10.51
C GLY A 30 -17.57 22.11 -11.40
N GLU A 31 -17.78 22.35 -12.69
CA GLU A 31 -18.15 21.31 -13.65
C GLU A 31 -16.93 20.42 -13.92
N LEU A 32 -17.13 19.11 -13.89
CA LEU A 32 -16.06 18.18 -14.28
C LEU A 32 -15.76 18.36 -15.78
N LEU A 33 -14.49 18.48 -16.11
CA LEU A 33 -13.98 18.57 -17.48
C LEU A 33 -14.09 17.23 -18.24
N ARG A 34 -14.43 16.17 -17.52
CA ARG A 34 -14.53 14.77 -17.94
C ARG A 34 -15.72 14.12 -17.23
N SER A 35 -16.17 12.96 -17.68
CA SER A 35 -17.19 12.22 -16.93
C SER A 35 -16.65 11.77 -15.56
N GLU A 36 -17.53 11.52 -14.58
CA GLU A 36 -17.13 10.92 -13.30
C GLU A 36 -16.46 9.56 -13.50
N GLU A 37 -16.91 8.78 -14.47
CA GLU A 37 -16.29 7.49 -14.86
C GLU A 37 -14.86 7.69 -15.40
N GLU A 38 -14.63 8.67 -16.27
CA GLU A 38 -13.28 8.98 -16.78
C GLU A 38 -12.34 9.51 -15.67
N CYS A 39 -12.88 10.30 -14.73
CA CYS A 39 -12.13 10.74 -13.56
C CYS A 39 -11.80 9.54 -12.67
N ALA A 40 -12.78 8.68 -12.39
CA ALA A 40 -12.58 7.47 -11.61
C ALA A 40 -11.55 6.56 -12.28
N ASP A 41 -11.59 6.36 -13.60
CA ASP A 41 -10.61 5.56 -14.34
C ASP A 41 -9.20 6.17 -14.35
N MET A 42 -9.10 7.51 -14.37
CA MET A 42 -7.82 8.21 -14.34
C MET A 42 -7.15 8.15 -12.95
N TYR A 43 -7.95 8.25 -11.87
CA TYR A 43 -7.45 8.24 -10.49
C TYR A 43 -7.32 6.84 -9.91
N ASN A 44 -8.27 5.95 -10.20
CA ASN A 44 -8.22 4.55 -9.78
C ASN A 44 -7.30 3.74 -10.68
N GLY A 45 -7.06 4.21 -11.92
CA GLY A 45 -6.15 3.62 -12.89
C GLY A 45 -6.63 2.25 -13.35
N GLY A 46 -6.92 2.09 -14.64
CA GLY A 46 -6.88 0.75 -15.22
C GLY A 46 -5.53 0.11 -14.87
N GLY A 47 -5.52 -1.11 -14.32
CA GLY A 47 -4.31 -1.76 -13.77
C GLY A 47 -3.11 -1.86 -14.74
N SER A 48 -3.33 -1.57 -16.03
CA SER A 48 -2.33 -1.44 -17.10
C SER A 48 -1.53 -0.13 -17.05
N VAL A 49 -2.13 1.00 -16.65
CA VAL A 49 -1.49 2.33 -16.63
C VAL A 49 -0.40 2.40 -15.56
N SER A 50 -0.65 1.80 -14.39
CA SER A 50 0.31 1.73 -13.28
C SER A 50 1.60 0.99 -13.66
N LYS A 51 1.49 -0.12 -14.41
CA LYS A 51 2.67 -0.92 -14.83
C LYS A 51 3.52 -0.19 -15.87
N GLN A 52 2.89 0.44 -16.86
CA GLN A 52 3.62 1.22 -17.86
C GLN A 52 4.35 2.41 -17.22
N LEU A 53 3.69 3.12 -16.31
CA LEU A 53 4.30 4.23 -15.57
C LEU A 53 5.49 3.75 -14.72
N TRP A 54 5.36 2.61 -14.06
CA TRP A 54 6.44 2.01 -13.27
C TRP A 54 7.60 1.53 -14.13
N MET A 55 7.33 0.89 -15.28
CA MET A 55 8.38 0.51 -16.22
C MET A 55 9.14 1.74 -16.74
N GLU A 56 8.43 2.82 -17.08
CA GLU A 56 9.07 4.07 -17.46
C GLU A 56 9.90 4.68 -16.33
N TYR A 57 9.36 4.67 -15.10
CA TYR A 57 10.06 5.15 -13.90
C TYR A 57 11.33 4.34 -13.58
N SER A 58 11.30 3.02 -13.78
CA SER A 58 12.41 2.11 -13.46
C SER A 58 13.52 2.11 -14.51
N LYS A 59 13.24 2.48 -15.79
CA LYS A 59 14.24 2.51 -16.88
C LYS A 59 15.53 3.25 -16.51
N ASP A 60 15.40 4.42 -15.92
CA ASP A 60 16.55 5.28 -15.56
C ASP A 60 17.03 5.08 -14.12
N ARG A 61 16.46 4.12 -13.38
CA ARG A 61 16.70 3.91 -11.95
C ARG A 61 17.07 2.45 -11.69
N PRO A 62 18.35 2.06 -11.86
CA PRO A 62 18.77 0.66 -11.73
C PRO A 62 18.63 0.07 -10.32
N TYR A 63 18.39 0.92 -9.32
CA TYR A 63 18.14 0.52 -7.94
C TYR A 63 16.66 0.23 -7.63
N VAL A 64 15.76 0.53 -8.57
CA VAL A 64 14.31 0.28 -8.48
C VAL A 64 14.01 -1.06 -9.16
N SER A 65 13.11 -1.85 -8.58
CA SER A 65 12.75 -3.15 -9.15
C SER A 65 12.01 -2.97 -10.46
N SER A 66 12.49 -3.56 -11.56
CA SER A 66 11.76 -3.58 -12.84
C SER A 66 10.49 -4.43 -12.79
N ALA A 67 10.34 -5.29 -11.77
CA ALA A 67 9.22 -6.22 -11.66
C ALA A 67 7.92 -5.58 -11.15
N GLY A 68 7.98 -4.38 -10.57
CA GLY A 68 6.80 -3.68 -10.06
C GLY A 68 7.01 -3.10 -8.65
N PRO A 69 6.15 -2.16 -8.24
CA PRO A 69 6.22 -1.56 -6.91
C PRO A 69 5.89 -2.56 -5.79
N GLU A 70 5.01 -3.54 -6.04
CA GLU A 70 4.66 -4.59 -5.09
C GLU A 70 5.87 -5.49 -4.80
N VAL A 71 6.59 -5.88 -5.85
CA VAL A 71 7.79 -6.72 -5.76
C VAL A 71 8.92 -5.98 -5.06
N GLU A 72 9.08 -4.68 -5.32
CA GLU A 72 10.04 -3.83 -4.60
C GLU A 72 9.71 -3.74 -3.12
N ALA A 73 8.45 -3.45 -2.77
CA ALA A 73 7.98 -3.43 -1.38
C ALA A 73 8.26 -4.76 -0.68
N ALA A 74 7.90 -5.89 -1.31
CA ALA A 74 8.15 -7.23 -0.80
C ALA A 74 9.64 -7.47 -0.52
N THR A 75 10.50 -7.07 -1.46
CA THR A 75 11.96 -7.21 -1.37
C THR A 75 12.54 -6.38 -0.22
N ILE A 76 12.10 -5.12 -0.08
CA ILE A 76 12.55 -4.22 0.99
C ILE A 76 12.14 -4.77 2.36
N ILE A 77 10.90 -5.24 2.50
CA ILE A 77 10.40 -5.85 3.75
C ILE A 77 11.19 -7.11 4.07
N PHE A 78 11.42 -7.98 3.08
CA PHE A 78 12.18 -9.21 3.25
C PHE A 78 13.61 -8.95 3.75
N HIS A 79 14.33 -8.04 3.12
CA HIS A 79 15.71 -7.70 3.50
C HIS A 79 15.80 -7.03 4.88
N ASN A 80 14.79 -6.25 5.27
CA ASN A 80 14.77 -5.55 6.57
C ASN A 80 14.03 -6.31 7.67
N ARG A 81 13.56 -7.53 7.41
CA ARG A 81 12.77 -8.35 8.33
C ARG A 81 13.37 -8.45 9.74
N CYS A 82 14.70 -8.61 9.84
CA CYS A 82 15.38 -8.72 11.13
C CYS A 82 15.31 -7.45 11.99
N ASN A 83 15.14 -6.27 11.37
CA ASN A 83 14.99 -5.00 12.04
C ASN A 83 13.50 -4.67 12.28
N ILE A 84 12.64 -5.08 11.36
CA ILE A 84 11.19 -4.85 11.42
C ILE A 84 10.57 -5.59 12.62
N LEU A 85 10.89 -6.87 12.82
CA LEU A 85 10.22 -7.68 13.83
C LEU A 85 10.43 -7.19 15.29
N PRO A 86 11.66 -6.84 15.72
CA PRO A 86 11.86 -6.27 17.06
C PRO A 86 11.20 -4.90 17.25
N ASP A 87 11.17 -4.05 16.22
CA ASP A 87 10.53 -2.73 16.26
C ASP A 87 9.01 -2.86 16.32
N LEU A 88 8.44 -3.79 15.56
CA LEU A 88 7.02 -4.16 15.61
C LEU A 88 6.61 -4.68 16.99
N GLU A 89 7.40 -5.59 17.59
CA GLU A 89 7.08 -6.13 18.92
C GLU A 89 7.05 -5.01 19.98
N ARG A 90 7.97 -4.05 19.88
CA ARG A 90 7.99 -2.87 20.75
C ARG A 90 6.76 -1.99 20.51
N TRP A 91 6.45 -1.69 19.25
CA TRP A 91 5.31 -0.87 18.86
C TRP A 91 3.97 -1.45 19.35
N ILE A 92 3.78 -2.77 19.24
CA ILE A 92 2.58 -3.47 19.75
C ILE A 92 2.41 -3.26 21.26
N LYS A 93 3.50 -3.33 22.03
CA LYS A 93 3.51 -3.12 23.49
C LYS A 93 3.18 -1.68 23.85
N GLU A 94 3.71 -0.71 23.09
CA GLU A 94 3.51 0.72 23.34
C GLU A 94 2.09 1.19 22.99
N GLU A 95 1.53 0.74 21.87
CA GLU A 95 0.19 1.15 21.42
C GLU A 95 -0.93 0.40 22.14
N GLY A 96 -0.62 -0.63 22.92
CA GLY A 96 -1.61 -1.40 23.67
C GLY A 96 -2.57 -2.21 22.78
N TYR A 97 -2.13 -2.62 21.58
CA TYR A 97 -2.91 -3.49 20.67
C TYR A 97 -3.36 -4.81 21.34
N TYR A 98 -2.75 -5.16 22.48
CA TYR A 98 -3.20 -6.25 23.35
C TYR A 98 -3.40 -5.76 24.78
N GLY A 99 -4.67 -5.51 25.14
CA GLY A 99 -5.13 -5.35 26.53
C GLY A 99 -5.51 -6.67 27.21
N GLY A 100 -5.15 -7.83 26.66
CA GLY A 100 -5.58 -9.16 27.11
C GLY A 100 -4.50 -10.25 27.00
N SER A 101 -4.81 -11.45 27.52
CA SER A 101 -3.87 -12.53 27.89
C SER A 101 -3.10 -13.25 26.77
N CYS A 102 -3.21 -12.84 25.51
CA CYS A 102 -2.47 -13.46 24.40
C CYS A 102 -1.84 -12.39 23.48
N SER A 103 -0.65 -11.92 23.84
CA SER A 103 0.22 -11.21 22.91
C SER A 103 0.74 -12.20 21.85
N PRO A 104 0.84 -11.79 20.58
CA PRO A 104 1.33 -12.65 19.50
C PRO A 104 2.78 -12.99 19.78
N SER A 105 3.15 -14.25 19.52
CA SER A 105 4.55 -14.65 19.63
C SER A 105 5.35 -14.02 18.49
N PHE A 106 6.67 -13.92 18.67
CA PHE A 106 7.57 -13.51 17.59
C PHE A 106 7.40 -14.35 16.33
N LYS A 107 7.10 -15.65 16.49
CA LYS A 107 6.85 -16.57 15.37
C LYS A 107 5.56 -16.23 14.62
N ASP A 108 4.52 -15.78 15.33
CA ASP A 108 3.25 -15.39 14.72
C ASP A 108 3.42 -14.11 13.90
N LEU A 109 4.13 -13.11 14.46
CA LEU A 109 4.46 -11.86 13.77
C LEU A 109 5.34 -12.11 12.54
N ASP A 110 6.30 -13.02 12.66
CA ASP A 110 7.13 -13.44 11.53
C ASP A 110 6.31 -14.09 10.42
N SER A 111 5.43 -15.03 10.80
CA SER A 111 4.54 -15.71 9.85
C SER A 111 3.64 -14.70 9.12
N ALA A 112 3.08 -13.73 9.85
CA ALA A 112 2.27 -12.65 9.29
C ALA A 112 3.07 -11.75 8.32
N LEU A 113 4.31 -11.39 8.67
CA LEU A 113 5.17 -10.60 7.79
C LEU A 113 5.52 -11.36 6.49
N ARG A 114 5.77 -12.68 6.59
CA ARG A 114 5.98 -13.54 5.41
C ARG A 114 4.73 -13.64 4.54
N SER A 115 3.56 -13.72 5.15
CA SER A 115 2.29 -13.68 4.42
C SER A 115 2.11 -12.39 3.63
N ILE A 116 2.47 -11.23 4.21
CA ILE A 116 2.43 -9.94 3.51
C ILE A 116 3.39 -9.93 2.32
N ILE A 117 4.60 -10.44 2.49
CA ILE A 117 5.57 -10.58 1.39
C ILE A 117 4.97 -11.45 0.27
N HIS A 118 4.35 -12.58 0.60
CA HIS A 118 3.71 -13.44 -0.39
C HIS A 118 2.55 -12.74 -1.12
N ILE A 119 1.69 -12.02 -0.38
CA ILE A 119 0.60 -11.24 -0.97
C ILE A 119 1.15 -10.22 -1.98
N LEU A 120 2.16 -9.45 -1.60
CA LEU A 120 2.77 -8.47 -2.49
C LEU A 120 3.37 -9.11 -3.74
N LEU A 121 4.03 -10.27 -3.61
CA LEU A 121 4.56 -10.99 -4.77
C LEU A 121 3.45 -11.49 -5.69
N LEU A 122 2.33 -12.00 -5.14
CA LEU A 122 1.17 -12.43 -5.93
C LEU A 122 0.49 -11.27 -6.66
N LEU A 123 0.41 -10.09 -6.05
CA LEU A 123 -0.12 -8.88 -6.68
C LEU A 123 0.79 -8.36 -7.80
N GLY A 124 2.11 -8.55 -7.66
CA GLY A 124 3.10 -8.23 -8.69
C GLY A 124 3.11 -9.24 -9.85
N ASP A 125 2.75 -10.49 -9.59
CA ASP A 125 2.66 -11.55 -10.59
C ASP A 125 1.39 -11.42 -11.44
N LYS A 126 1.46 -10.57 -12.47
CA LYS A 126 0.36 -10.32 -13.41
C LYS A 126 0.32 -11.30 -14.60
N ASP A 127 1.27 -12.22 -14.69
CA ASP A 127 1.35 -13.18 -15.81
C ASP A 127 0.60 -14.49 -15.52
N ASN A 128 0.05 -14.61 -14.30
CA ASN A 128 -0.69 -15.77 -13.83
C ASN A 128 -2.19 -15.47 -13.89
N ASP A 129 -2.90 -15.98 -14.89
CA ASP A 129 -4.33 -15.66 -15.18
C ASP A 129 -5.33 -16.27 -14.18
N ASP A 130 -4.86 -17.00 -13.16
CA ASP A 130 -5.73 -17.60 -12.12
C ASP A 130 -6.04 -16.58 -11.01
N ASP A 131 -6.79 -15.55 -11.38
CA ASP A 131 -7.22 -14.48 -10.47
C ASP A 131 -8.10 -15.02 -9.33
N ASP A 132 -8.88 -16.08 -9.56
CA ASP A 132 -9.71 -16.72 -8.53
C ASP A 132 -8.85 -17.35 -7.44
N PHE A 133 -7.78 -18.06 -7.81
CA PHE A 133 -6.83 -18.63 -6.85
C PHE A 133 -6.10 -17.56 -6.04
N LYS A 134 -5.68 -16.46 -6.69
CA LYS A 134 -5.03 -15.34 -6.00
C LYS A 134 -5.98 -14.68 -5.00
N TRP A 135 -7.24 -14.47 -5.38
CA TRP A 135 -8.23 -13.89 -4.47
C TRP A 135 -8.52 -14.79 -3.28
N ASP A 136 -8.63 -16.11 -3.47
CA ASP A 136 -8.82 -17.04 -2.36
C ASP A 136 -7.67 -16.96 -1.34
N ILE A 137 -6.42 -16.98 -1.82
CA ILE A 137 -5.23 -16.80 -0.96
C ILE A 137 -5.24 -15.43 -0.28
N PHE A 138 -5.49 -14.36 -1.03
CA PHE A 138 -5.54 -13.01 -0.52
C PHE A 138 -6.57 -12.88 0.60
N SER A 139 -7.80 -13.37 0.38
CA SER A 139 -8.86 -13.33 1.38
C SER A 139 -8.49 -14.09 2.66
N LYS A 140 -7.87 -15.27 2.54
CA LYS A 140 -7.43 -16.08 3.68
C LYS A 140 -6.35 -15.39 4.49
N LEU A 141 -5.42 -14.71 3.82
CA LEU A 141 -4.30 -14.05 4.48
C LEU A 141 -4.72 -12.71 5.10
N CYS A 142 -5.59 -11.92 4.46
CA CYS A 142 -6.11 -10.65 4.99
C CYS A 142 -7.06 -10.85 6.19
N ASN A 143 -7.72 -12.00 6.29
CA ASN A 143 -8.53 -12.34 7.46
C ASN A 143 -7.70 -12.72 8.71
N ASN A 144 -6.37 -12.79 8.60
CA ASN A 144 -5.50 -13.07 9.73
C ASN A 144 -5.27 -11.81 10.57
N GLN A 145 -5.68 -11.83 11.85
CA GLN A 145 -5.50 -10.70 12.76
C GLN A 145 -4.04 -10.21 12.86
N HIS A 146 -3.07 -11.12 12.82
CA HIS A 146 -1.65 -10.75 12.88
C HIS A 146 -1.19 -10.04 11.61
N VAL A 147 -1.74 -10.41 10.44
CA VAL A 147 -1.46 -9.70 9.18
C VAL A 147 -1.94 -8.26 9.29
N ASN A 148 -3.17 -8.04 9.78
CA ASN A 148 -3.72 -6.69 9.96
C ASN A 148 -2.90 -5.82 10.93
N ILE A 149 -2.36 -6.42 11.99
CA ILE A 149 -1.47 -5.71 12.92
C ILE A 149 -0.18 -5.30 12.23
N VAL A 150 0.43 -6.22 11.47
CA VAL A 150 1.68 -5.95 10.76
C VAL A 150 1.47 -4.93 9.64
N THR A 151 0.38 -5.00 8.87
CA THR A 151 0.08 -4.02 7.81
C THR A 151 -0.18 -2.64 8.39
N THR A 152 -0.93 -2.54 9.50
CA THR A 152 -1.15 -1.27 10.22
C THR A 152 0.16 -0.67 10.73
N TYR A 153 1.04 -1.50 11.29
CA TYR A 153 2.37 -1.08 11.72
C TYR A 153 3.19 -0.54 10.53
N LEU A 154 3.23 -1.28 9.42
CA LEU A 154 3.99 -0.87 8.23
C LEU A 154 3.47 0.46 7.66
N ASP A 155 2.15 0.65 7.55
CA ASP A 155 1.57 1.92 7.08
C ASP A 155 1.98 3.11 7.96
N LYS A 156 1.96 2.94 9.29
CA LYS A 156 2.38 4.00 10.23
C LYS A 156 3.89 4.25 10.21
N ARG A 157 4.71 3.22 9.93
CA ARG A 157 6.17 3.26 10.13
C ARG A 157 6.97 3.61 8.88
N VAL A 158 6.48 3.26 7.70
CA VAL A 158 7.16 3.50 6.41
C VAL A 158 7.25 5.00 6.15
N CYS A 159 8.47 5.50 5.95
CA CYS A 159 8.72 6.90 5.61
C CYS A 159 9.19 7.04 4.16
N LEU A 160 8.49 7.88 3.40
CA LEU A 160 8.85 8.20 2.02
C LEU A 160 9.70 9.49 1.94
N PRO A 161 10.69 9.60 1.04
CA PRO A 161 11.21 8.56 0.13
C PRO A 161 12.34 7.71 0.77
N ARG A 162 12.55 7.82 2.09
CA ARG A 162 13.70 7.22 2.77
C ARG A 162 13.71 5.69 2.69
N ASP A 163 12.56 5.08 2.96
CA ASP A 163 12.46 3.62 3.13
C ASP A 163 12.08 2.93 1.81
N MET A 164 11.30 3.58 0.95
CA MET A 164 10.90 3.11 -0.39
C MET A 164 10.29 4.23 -1.25
N GLY A 165 9.97 3.94 -2.51
CA GLY A 165 9.20 4.84 -3.39
C GLY A 165 7.70 4.90 -3.05
N SER A 166 7.04 6.01 -3.42
CA SER A 166 5.61 6.22 -3.14
C SER A 166 4.70 5.11 -3.71
N PRO A 167 4.93 4.58 -4.93
CA PRO A 167 4.14 3.46 -5.43
C PRO A 167 4.28 2.19 -4.57
N CYS A 168 5.49 1.88 -4.09
CA CYS A 168 5.74 0.74 -3.21
C CYS A 168 4.97 0.85 -1.89
N ALA A 169 4.96 2.04 -1.29
CA ALA A 169 4.20 2.28 -0.07
C ALA A 169 2.68 2.26 -0.31
N ALA A 170 2.22 2.69 -1.48
CA ALA A 170 0.82 2.55 -1.87
C ALA A 170 0.40 1.07 -1.94
N SER A 171 1.24 0.20 -2.50
CA SER A 171 1.01 -1.26 -2.53
C SER A 171 0.96 -1.90 -1.13
N ILE A 172 1.63 -1.33 -0.12
CA ILE A 172 1.50 -1.79 1.27
C ILE A 172 0.19 -1.30 1.88
N ARG A 173 -0.20 -0.06 1.58
CA ARG A 173 -1.43 0.57 2.10
C ARG A 173 -2.71 -0.09 1.62
N THR A 174 -2.71 -0.67 0.44
CA THR A 174 -3.86 -1.44 -0.05
C THR A 174 -4.12 -2.72 0.78
N LEU A 175 -3.19 -3.11 1.65
CA LEU A 175 -3.30 -4.26 2.54
C LEU A 175 -3.77 -3.89 3.97
N ALA A 176 -3.83 -2.60 4.31
CA ALA A 176 -4.16 -2.10 5.65
C ALA A 176 -5.59 -1.56 5.72
#